data_AF-A0ABD2LM73-F1
#
_entry.id   AF-A0ABD2LM73-F1
#
_cell.length_a   1.000
_cell.length_b   1.000
_cell.length_c   1.000
_cell.angle_alpha   90.00
_cell.angle_beta   90.00
_cell.angle_gamma   90.00
#
_symmetry.space_group_name_H-M   'P 1'
#
loop_
_entity.id
_entity.type
_entity.pdbx_description
1 polymer ?
#
loop_
_entity_poly.entity_id
_entity_poly.type
_entity_poly.pdbx_seq_one_letter_code
_entity_poly.pdbx_strand_id
1 'polypeptide(L)'
;MATLLSFLANTMNIDVDRFGLAVTTSMSRWNEAQAIVEGLHARGYELKTQHLYPRERNVRLHGSELSRSGANRLGAYNGSARGPTVSELYRSRHGITLRHPSAPCLMEPGGNGHI
;
A
#
# COMPACT_ATOMS: atom_id res chain seq x y z
N MET A 1 -1.29 -11.67 -14.00
CA MET A 1 -1.88 -10.36 -13.63
C MET A 1 -0.80 -9.52 -13.00
N ALA A 2 -0.55 -8.30 -13.49
CA ALA A 2 0.39 -7.37 -12.86
C ALA A 2 -0.24 -6.79 -11.58
N THR A 3 0.55 -6.71 -10.50
CA THR A 3 0.16 -6.00 -9.28
C THR A 3 0.59 -4.53 -9.36
N LEU A 4 -0.05 -3.64 -8.59
CA LEU A 4 0.41 -2.24 -8.50
C LEU A 4 1.89 -2.18 -8.10
N LEU A 5 2.31 -2.99 -7.12
CA LEU A 5 3.69 -3.01 -6.67
C LEU A 5 4.67 -3.38 -7.79
N SER A 6 4.38 -4.43 -8.56
CA SER A 6 5.20 -4.80 -9.72
C SER A 6 5.19 -3.74 -10.82
N PHE A 7 4.07 -3.02 -11.00
CA PHE A 7 4.01 -1.91 -11.95
C PHE A 7 4.92 -0.76 -11.51
N LEU A 8 4.80 -0.30 -10.25
CA LEU A 8 5.63 0.78 -9.72
C LEU A 8 7.13 0.42 -9.75
N ALA A 9 7.47 -0.80 -9.33
CA ALA A 9 8.84 -1.30 -9.34
C ALA A 9 9.43 -1.28 -10.77
N ASN A 10 8.68 -1.77 -11.75
CA ASN A 10 9.11 -1.75 -13.15
C ASN A 10 9.24 -0.32 -13.70
N THR A 11 8.28 0.56 -13.43
CA THR A 11 8.30 1.95 -13.90
C THR A 11 9.50 2.72 -13.35
N MET A 12 9.85 2.48 -12.09
CA MET A 12 10.98 3.16 -11.42
C MET A 12 12.32 2.44 -11.63
N ASN A 13 12.34 1.33 -12.38
CA ASN A 13 13.50 0.46 -12.59
C ASN A 13 14.13 -0.02 -11.27
N ILE A 14 13.29 -0.54 -10.36
CA ILE A 14 13.68 -1.08 -9.06
C ILE A 14 13.22 -2.54 -9.01
N ASP A 15 14.07 -3.41 -8.47
CA ASP A 15 13.68 -4.78 -8.16
C ASP A 15 12.49 -4.80 -7.19
N VAL A 16 11.46 -5.60 -7.49
CA VAL A 16 10.20 -5.61 -6.72
C VAL A 16 10.39 -6.00 -5.26
N ASP A 17 11.36 -6.87 -4.95
CA ASP A 17 11.68 -7.28 -3.58
C ASP A 17 12.43 -6.18 -2.82
N ARG A 18 13.11 -5.28 -3.55
CA ARG A 18 13.82 -4.12 -2.98
C ARG A 18 12.99 -2.84 -2.96
N PHE A 19 11.86 -2.80 -3.66
CA PHE A 19 11.02 -1.61 -3.82
C PHE A 19 10.68 -0.96 -2.48
N GLY A 20 10.21 -1.76 -1.51
CA GLY A 20 9.81 -1.24 -0.21
C GLY A 20 10.94 -0.50 0.52
N LEU A 21 12.14 -1.07 0.53
CA LEU A 21 13.29 -0.40 1.14
C LEU A 21 13.65 0.87 0.37
N ALA A 22 13.78 0.77 -0.96
CA ALA A 22 14.19 1.89 -1.82
C ALA A 22 13.26 3.11 -1.70
N VAL A 23 11.96 2.86 -1.60
CA VAL A 23 10.94 3.91 -1.52
C VAL A 23 10.80 4.45 -0.10
N THR A 24 10.79 3.59 0.92
CA THR A 24 10.56 4.05 2.31
C THR A 24 11.76 4.77 2.94
N THR A 25 12.98 4.57 2.42
CA THR A 25 14.18 5.26 2.95
C THR A 25 14.62 6.47 2.14
N SER A 26 13.96 6.77 1.01
CA SER A 26 14.32 7.91 0.15
C SER A 26 13.11 8.78 -0.15
N MET A 27 13.15 10.04 0.32
CA MET A 27 12.10 11.03 0.06
C MET A 27 11.87 11.24 -1.44
N SER A 28 12.94 11.30 -2.24
CA SER A 28 12.85 11.47 -3.68
C SER A 28 12.17 10.28 -4.36
N ARG A 29 12.53 9.04 -3.99
CA ARG A 29 11.89 7.85 -4.54
C ARG A 29 10.44 7.71 -4.09
N TRP A 30 10.13 8.09 -2.85
CA TRP A 30 8.75 8.13 -2.38
C TRP A 30 7.91 9.13 -3.16
N ASN A 31 8.41 10.35 -3.39
CA ASN A 31 7.70 11.36 -4.18
C ASN A 31 7.46 10.88 -5.62
N GLU A 32 8.45 10.22 -6.22
CA GLU A 32 8.32 9.61 -7.55
C GLU A 32 7.22 8.53 -7.59
N ALA A 33 7.22 7.60 -6.63
CA ALA A 33 6.20 6.57 -6.52
C ALA A 33 4.79 7.17 -6.29
N GLN A 34 4.70 8.19 -5.43
CA GLN A 34 3.48 8.93 -5.12
C GLN A 34 2.90 9.58 -6.38
N ALA A 35 3.73 10.28 -7.16
CA ALA A 35 3.31 10.92 -8.41
C ALA A 35 2.81 9.91 -9.46
N ILE A 36 3.39 8.71 -9.51
CA ILE A 36 2.91 7.64 -10.41
C ILE A 36 1.51 7.16 -9.97
N VAL A 37 1.30 6.94 -8.67
CA VAL A 37 -0.02 6.53 -8.13
C VAL A 37 -1.08 7.60 -8.38
N GLU A 38 -0.76 8.87 -8.12
CA GLU A 38 -1.64 10.00 -8.41
C GLU A 38 -1.98 10.08 -9.90
N GLY A 39 -1.00 9.87 -10.77
CA GLY A 39 -1.18 9.85 -12.22
C GLY A 39 -2.07 8.70 -12.71
N LEU A 40 -2.06 7.55 -12.04
CA LEU A 40 -3.00 6.44 -12.30
C LEU A 40 -4.42 6.82 -11.85
N HIS A 41 -4.55 7.37 -10.64
CA HIS A 41 -5.83 7.80 -10.10
C HIS A 41 -6.49 8.88 -10.98
N ALA A 42 -5.73 9.91 -11.39
CA ALA A 42 -6.21 10.98 -12.26
C ALA A 42 -6.69 10.50 -13.64
N ARG A 43 -6.18 9.34 -14.11
CA ARG A 43 -6.60 8.70 -15.36
C ARG A 43 -7.78 7.73 -15.17
N GLY A 44 -8.32 7.61 -13.95
CA GLY A 44 -9.47 6.76 -13.66
C GLY A 44 -9.14 5.27 -13.55
N TYR A 45 -7.87 4.91 -13.28
CA TYR A 45 -7.53 3.50 -13.02
C TYR A 45 -8.12 3.03 -11.70
N GLU A 46 -8.70 1.84 -11.72
CA GLU A 46 -9.26 1.17 -10.54
C GLU A 46 -8.35 0.00 -10.11
N LEU A 47 -7.93 -0.05 -8.84
CA LEU A 47 -7.32 -1.27 -8.30
C LEU A 47 -8.38 -2.16 -7.67
N LYS A 48 -8.19 -3.45 -7.90
CA LYS A 48 -9.03 -4.49 -7.32
C LYS A 48 -8.24 -5.23 -6.26
N THR A 49 -8.70 -5.15 -5.02
CA THR A 49 -8.25 -6.06 -3.96
C THR A 49 -8.95 -7.40 -4.14
N GLN A 50 -8.27 -8.49 -3.79
CA GLN A 50 -8.83 -9.85 -3.92
C GLN A 50 -9.23 -10.44 -2.56
N HIS A 51 -8.85 -9.78 -1.47
CA HIS A 51 -8.88 -10.30 -0.10
C HIS A 51 -9.85 -9.59 0.83
N LEU A 52 -10.48 -8.48 0.42
CA LEU A 52 -11.44 -7.75 1.23
C LEU A 52 -12.88 -8.28 1.03
N TYR A 53 -13.60 -8.43 2.14
CA TYR A 53 -15.03 -8.77 2.18
C TYR A 53 -15.82 -7.58 2.77
N PRO A 54 -16.98 -7.20 2.19
CA PRO A 54 -17.58 -7.75 0.98
C PRO A 54 -16.81 -7.35 -0.29
N ARG A 55 -16.88 -8.20 -1.32
CA ARG A 55 -16.14 -8.02 -2.60
C ARG A 55 -16.49 -6.71 -3.32
N GLU A 56 -17.58 -6.06 -2.95
CA GLU A 56 -18.01 -4.75 -3.48
C GLU A 56 -17.06 -3.60 -3.09
N ARG A 57 -16.25 -3.76 -2.04
CA ARG A 57 -15.16 -2.82 -1.71
C ARG A 57 -13.94 -2.94 -2.64
N ASN A 58 -13.94 -3.93 -3.55
CA ASN A 58 -12.82 -4.20 -4.46
C ASN A 58 -12.83 -3.33 -5.72
N VAL A 59 -13.71 -2.32 -5.83
CA VAL A 59 -14.03 -1.72 -7.13
C VAL A 59 -13.27 -0.41 -7.38
N ARG A 60 -12.84 0.34 -6.37
CA ARG A 60 -12.14 1.61 -6.60
C ARG A 60 -11.06 1.86 -5.57
N LEU A 61 -9.88 2.29 -6.05
CA LEU A 61 -8.98 3.03 -5.19
C LEU A 61 -9.67 4.31 -4.77
N HIS A 62 -9.94 4.43 -3.48
CA HIS A 62 -10.19 5.73 -2.88
C HIS A 62 -8.87 6.41 -2.48
N GLY A 63 -7.80 5.62 -2.34
CA GLY A 63 -6.48 6.08 -1.91
C GLY A 63 -5.61 6.61 -3.04
N SER A 64 -5.28 7.90 -2.97
CA SER A 64 -4.28 8.54 -3.82
C SER A 64 -2.89 8.59 -3.17
N GLU A 65 -2.76 8.18 -1.90
CA GLU A 65 -1.55 8.41 -1.10
C GLU A 65 -0.87 7.10 -0.67
N LEU A 66 0.45 7.07 -0.79
CA LEU A 66 1.30 6.00 -0.27
C LEU A 66 1.74 6.30 1.16
N SER A 67 1.76 5.30 2.03
CA SER A 67 2.35 5.47 3.36
C SER A 67 3.85 5.75 3.27
N ARG A 68 4.37 6.49 4.26
CA ARG A 68 5.81 6.75 4.43
C ARG A 68 6.60 5.55 4.96
N SER A 69 5.89 4.59 5.55
CA SER A 69 6.45 3.40 6.19
C SER A 69 5.91 2.14 5.53
N GLY A 70 6.71 1.06 5.53
CA GLY A 70 6.24 -0.25 5.07
C GLY A 70 5.14 -0.84 5.95
N ALA A 71 4.37 -1.78 5.41
CA ALA A 71 3.28 -2.46 6.12
C ALA A 71 3.70 -3.16 7.43
N ASN A 72 4.99 -3.52 7.57
CA ASN A 72 5.59 -4.09 8.78
C ASN A 72 5.96 -3.08 9.86
N ARG A 73 5.82 -1.79 9.59
CA ARG A 73 6.13 -0.70 10.52
C ARG A 73 4.96 0.26 10.68
N LEU A 74 4.08 0.32 9.70
CA LEU A 74 2.88 1.12 9.72
C LEU A 74 1.87 0.49 10.69
N GLY A 75 1.47 1.23 11.71
CA GLY A 75 0.39 0.81 12.60
C GLY A 75 -0.93 0.71 11.82
N ALA A 76 -1.72 -0.35 12.06
CA ALA A 76 -2.94 -0.59 11.30
C ALA A 76 -4.12 0.32 11.69
N TYR A 77 -3.96 1.08 12.78
CA TYR A 77 -4.97 1.98 13.32
C TYR A 77 -4.36 3.36 13.55
N ASN A 78 -5.07 4.42 13.14
CA ASN A 78 -4.64 5.80 13.35
C ASN A 78 -4.44 6.09 14.84
N GLY A 79 -3.28 6.65 15.20
CA GLY A 79 -2.99 7.11 16.56
C GLY A 79 -2.56 6.04 17.56
N SER A 80 -2.50 4.76 17.18
CA SER A 80 -2.05 3.70 18.09
C SER A 80 -0.59 3.31 17.85
N ALA A 81 0.33 3.94 18.58
CA ALA A 81 1.73 3.51 18.62
C ALA A 81 1.93 2.11 19.26
N ARG A 82 0.89 1.53 19.85
CA ARG A 82 0.90 0.22 20.52
C ARG A 82 0.04 -0.84 19.83
N GLY A 83 -0.54 -0.53 18.67
CA GLY A 83 -1.38 -1.45 17.91
C GLY A 83 -0.57 -2.38 17.02
N PRO A 84 -1.19 -3.44 16.46
CA PRO A 84 -0.53 -4.26 15.45
C PRO A 84 -0.21 -3.42 14.22
N THR A 85 0.89 -3.76 13.57
CA THR A 85 1.23 -3.27 12.23
C THR A 85 0.21 -3.78 11.21
N VAL A 86 0.13 -3.14 10.04
CA VAL A 86 -0.72 -3.61 8.93
C VAL A 86 -0.41 -5.07 8.59
N SER A 87 0.87 -5.45 8.53
CA SER A 87 1.27 -6.83 8.27
C SER A 87 0.78 -7.83 9.33
N GLU A 88 0.79 -7.44 10.60
CA GLU A 88 0.31 -8.29 11.71
C GLU A 88 -1.22 -8.38 11.72
N LEU A 89 -1.91 -7.28 11.39
CA LEU A 89 -3.35 -7.28 11.25
C LEU A 89 -3.79 -8.24 10.13
N TYR A 90 -3.13 -8.19 8.97
CA TYR A 90 -3.44 -9.09 7.84
C TYR A 90 -3.24 -10.56 8.19
N ARG A 91 -2.15 -10.88 8.89
CA ARG A 91 -1.87 -12.24 9.34
C ARG A 91 -2.93 -12.71 10.33
N SER A 92 -3.26 -11.91 11.34
CA SER A 92 -4.15 -12.31 12.43
C SER A 92 -5.63 -12.34 12.04
N ARG A 93 -6.11 -11.35 11.27
CA ARG A 93 -7.52 -11.22 10.88
C ARG A 93 -7.88 -12.01 9.64
N HIS A 94 -6.95 -12.16 8.70
CA HIS A 94 -7.22 -12.73 7.39
C HIS A 94 -6.43 -14.00 7.09
N GLY A 95 -5.48 -14.39 7.95
CA GLY A 95 -4.57 -15.52 7.68
C GLY A 95 -3.59 -15.26 6.53
N ILE A 96 -3.44 -14.00 6.11
CA ILE A 96 -2.63 -13.62 4.94
C ILE A 96 -1.25 -13.15 5.40
N THR A 97 -0.20 -13.79 4.89
CA THR A 97 1.16 -13.27 5.02
C THR A 97 1.52 -12.43 3.81
N LEU A 98 1.82 -11.15 4.02
CA LEU A 98 2.22 -10.23 2.96
C LEU A 98 3.58 -10.65 2.38
N ARG A 99 3.66 -10.78 1.05
CA ARG A 99 4.91 -11.14 0.36
C ARG A 99 5.97 -10.03 0.45
N HIS A 100 5.55 -8.76 0.43
CA HIS A 100 6.44 -7.60 0.47
C HIS A 100 6.06 -6.69 1.65
N PRO A 101 6.33 -7.11 2.89
CA PRO A 101 5.86 -6.39 4.07
C PRO A 101 6.59 -5.06 4.31
N SER A 102 7.72 -4.82 3.64
CA SER A 102 8.43 -3.53 3.65
C SER A 102 7.87 -2.51 2.64
N ALA A 103 6.97 -2.91 1.73
CA ALA A 103 6.39 -2.02 0.74
C ALA A 103 5.45 -1.01 1.40
N PRO A 104 5.37 0.23 0.87
CA PRO A 104 4.39 1.20 1.33
C PRO A 104 2.96 0.69 1.08
N CYS A 105 2.05 1.08 1.95
CA CYS A 105 0.62 0.82 1.86
C CYS A 105 -0.07 1.94 1.06
N LEU A 106 -1.20 1.62 0.43
CA LEU A 106 -2.11 2.64 -0.09
C LEU A 106 -3.03 3.09 1.05
N MET A 107 -3.15 4.40 1.25
CA MET A 107 -3.95 5.01 2.30
C MET A 107 -5.34 5.34 1.76
N GLU A 108 -6.41 4.78 2.32
CA GLU A 108 -7.78 5.14 1.94
C GLU A 108 -8.31 6.34 2.74
N PRO A 109 -8.64 7.49 2.10
CA PRO A 109 -9.22 8.64 2.77
C PRO A 109 -10.63 8.30 3.30
N GLY A 110 -10.91 8.69 4.54
CA GLY A 110 -12.22 8.47 5.19
C GLY A 110 -12.38 7.10 5.85
N GLY A 111 -11.36 6.24 5.88
CA GLY A 111 -11.36 5.06 6.73
C GLY A 111 -11.40 5.49 8.20
N ASN A 112 -12.48 5.17 8.91
CA ASN A 112 -12.73 5.45 10.33
C ASN A 112 -11.59 4.98 11.26
N GLY A 113 -10.44 5.64 11.23
CA GLY A 113 -9.23 5.25 11.95
C GLY A 113 -8.46 4.05 11.39
N HIS A 114 -8.74 3.61 10.15
CA HIS A 114 -8.04 2.49 9.51
C HIS A 114 -7.15 2.98 8.38
N ILE A 115 -5.93 2.44 8.33
CA ILE A 115 -4.99 2.61 7.23
C ILE A 115 -5.06 1.39 6.31
#